data_AF-A0A2M8DBV0-F1
#
_entry.id   AF-A0A2M8DBV0-F1
#
_cell.length_a   1.000
_cell.length_b   1.000
_cell.length_c   1.000
_cell.angle_alpha   90.00
_cell.angle_beta   90.00
_cell.angle_gamma   90.00
#
_symmetry.space_group_name_H-M   'P 1'
#
loop_
_entity.id
_entity.type
_entity.pdbx_description
1 polymer ?
#
loop_
_entity_poly.entity_id
_entity_poly.type
_entity_poly.pdbx_seq_one_letter_code
_entity_poly.pdbx_strand_id
1 'polypeptide(L)'
;MLWLEKYILQGATYEILSSWSGYSIRGLEKRFHRILDQQPPIIDIPELTTEVSYLLIDGLWFGKRYALMLYRHHKKKLIIHASFVSRERGSLITKDLKILKSKYRFTGIVSDGGTGIGNAIYAVFGSIPHQICMAHLHRDIVNAIGRYPKDRRVKELKRLADYIWLIESREALGWWRDWLQLWINKNRDFLTETKHLDTGSWWFIHKGVRKAVRILVSLPDTSFKFLNHPLMPKTTNELEGTISVLSRKHNIHKGLKRERIQPFIKWFIYFYNRKILSQRKY
;
A
#
# COMPACT_ATOMS: atom_id res chain seq x y z
N MET A 1 3.39 -9.21 29.06
CA MET A 1 2.74 -9.29 27.74
C MET A 1 1.69 -8.21 27.53
N LEU A 2 0.69 -8.07 28.41
CA LEU A 2 -0.37 -7.05 28.30
C LEU A 2 0.14 -5.61 28.08
N TRP A 3 1.11 -5.16 28.90
CA TRP A 3 1.63 -3.79 28.80
C TRP A 3 2.40 -3.51 27.51
N LEU A 4 3.11 -4.51 26.98
CA LEU A 4 3.82 -4.39 25.70
C LEU A 4 2.83 -4.29 24.53
N GLU A 5 1.73 -5.04 24.59
CA GLU A 5 0.66 -4.93 23.59
C GLU A 5 0.02 -3.54 23.62
N LYS A 6 -0.25 -2.97 24.79
CA LYS A 6 -0.74 -1.59 24.93
C LYS A 6 0.29 -0.58 24.38
N TYR A 7 1.56 -0.77 24.69
CA TYR A 7 2.65 0.06 24.15
C TYR A 7 2.67 0.05 22.62
N ILE A 8 2.65 -1.14 22.01
CA ILE A 8 2.81 -1.31 20.55
C ILE A 8 1.52 -1.00 19.78
N LEU A 9 0.39 -1.64 20.13
CA LEU A 9 -0.86 -1.49 19.38
C LEU A 9 -1.64 -0.23 19.76
N GLN A 10 -1.66 0.13 21.05
CA GLN A 10 -2.44 1.28 21.53
C GLN A 10 -1.60 2.57 21.54
N GLY A 11 -0.27 2.47 21.45
CA GLY A 11 0.61 3.63 21.44
C GLY A 11 0.70 4.31 22.80
N ALA A 12 0.49 3.56 23.89
CA ALA A 12 0.68 4.08 25.24
C ALA A 12 2.17 4.35 25.48
N THR A 13 2.49 5.52 26.06
CA THR A 13 3.87 5.88 26.43
C THR A 13 4.27 5.22 27.75
N TYR A 14 5.56 5.30 28.11
CA TYR A 14 6.01 4.73 29.38
C TYR A 14 5.37 5.42 30.59
N GLU A 15 5.11 6.72 30.52
CA GLU A 15 4.46 7.51 31.58
C GLU A 15 3.04 7.01 31.83
N ILE A 16 2.28 6.81 30.75
CA ILE A 16 0.91 6.27 30.82
C ILE A 16 0.93 4.86 31.42
N LEU A 17 1.84 4.00 30.93
CA LEU A 17 1.93 2.62 31.40
C LEU A 17 2.42 2.54 32.85
N SER A 18 3.32 3.43 33.27
CA SER A 18 3.78 3.55 34.66
C SER A 18 2.62 3.90 35.58
N SER A 19 1.79 4.88 35.19
CA SER A 19 0.59 5.27 35.92
C SER A 19 -0.42 4.13 36.04
N TRP A 20 -0.65 3.36 34.97
CA TRP A 20 -1.63 2.26 34.98
C TRP A 20 -1.15 0.99 35.69
N SER A 21 0.15 0.73 35.70
CA SER A 21 0.70 -0.55 36.16
C SER A 21 1.40 -0.48 37.52
N GLY A 22 1.74 0.71 38.00
CA GLY A 22 2.56 0.90 39.20
C GLY A 22 4.05 0.57 39.02
N TYR A 23 4.47 0.12 37.83
CA TYR A 23 5.89 -0.10 37.53
C TYR A 23 6.60 1.21 37.22
N SER A 24 7.86 1.34 37.63
CA SER A 24 8.69 2.47 37.20
C SER A 24 8.93 2.46 35.69
N ILE A 25 9.05 3.66 35.10
CA ILE A 25 9.38 3.85 33.68
C ILE A 25 10.62 3.03 33.27
N ARG A 26 11.70 3.13 34.05
CA ARG A 26 12.95 2.37 33.80
C ARG A 26 12.73 0.86 33.86
N GLY A 27 11.88 0.38 34.76
CA GLY A 27 11.50 -1.03 34.86
C GLY A 27 10.74 -1.52 33.63
N LEU A 28 9.78 -0.72 33.15
CA LEU A 28 9.03 -1.00 31.92
C LEU A 28 9.94 -1.02 30.70
N GLU A 29 10.79 -0.01 30.53
CA GLU A 29 11.75 0.09 29.43
C GLU A 29 12.67 -1.14 29.38
N LYS A 30 13.34 -1.48 30.49
CA LYS A 30 14.22 -2.66 30.58
C LYS A 30 13.48 -3.96 30.22
N ARG A 31 12.24 -4.10 30.69
CA ARG A 31 11.42 -5.29 30.40
C ARG A 31 11.00 -5.34 28.94
N PHE A 32 10.62 -4.21 28.34
CA PHE A 32 10.20 -4.16 26.94
C PHE A 32 11.38 -4.46 26.02
N HIS A 33 12.56 -3.89 26.26
CA HIS A 33 13.75 -4.22 25.47
C HIS A 33 14.06 -5.72 25.51
N ARG A 34 14.03 -6.34 26.70
CA ARG A 34 14.23 -7.79 26.84
C ARG A 34 13.22 -8.61 26.02
N ILE A 35 11.95 -8.20 26.00
CA ILE A 35 10.94 -8.90 25.20
C ILE A 35 11.15 -8.64 23.70
N LEU A 36 11.50 -7.41 23.30
CA LEU A 36 11.80 -7.08 21.91
C LEU A 36 13.02 -7.84 21.37
N ASP A 37 13.98 -8.20 22.22
CA ASP A 37 15.11 -9.06 21.85
C ASP A 37 14.69 -10.50 21.49
N GLN A 38 13.51 -10.93 21.95
CA GLN A 38 12.96 -12.25 21.66
C GLN A 38 12.15 -12.25 20.35
N GLN A 39 12.11 -13.40 19.67
CA GLN A 39 11.14 -13.58 18.58
C GLN A 39 9.73 -13.70 19.17
N PRO A 40 8.72 -13.05 18.56
CA PRO A 40 7.34 -13.29 18.95
C PRO A 40 6.96 -14.75 18.71
N PRO A 41 6.00 -15.30 19.47
CA PRO A 41 5.51 -16.65 19.25
C PRO A 41 4.98 -16.83 17.82
N ILE A 42 5.18 -18.01 17.26
CA ILE A 42 4.61 -18.37 15.96
C ILE A 42 3.09 -18.51 16.14
N ILE A 43 2.33 -17.80 15.31
CA ILE A 43 0.88 -18.00 15.21
C ILE A 43 0.67 -18.97 14.05
N ASP A 44 0.45 -20.24 14.37
CA ASP A 44 0.12 -21.25 13.38
C ASP A 44 -1.37 -21.18 13.02
N ILE A 45 -1.65 -21.20 11.71
CA ILE A 45 -3.00 -21.07 11.17
C ILE A 45 -3.05 -22.00 9.95
N PRO A 46 -3.30 -23.30 10.19
CA PRO A 46 -3.24 -24.31 9.14
C PRO A 46 -4.12 -23.98 7.93
N GLU A 47 -5.26 -23.33 8.15
CA GLU A 47 -6.21 -22.97 7.08
C GLU A 47 -5.64 -21.97 6.08
N LEU A 48 -4.64 -21.17 6.44
CA LEU A 48 -3.98 -20.26 5.50
C LEU A 48 -3.25 -21.00 4.38
N THR A 49 -2.82 -22.24 4.64
CA THR A 49 -2.01 -23.02 3.68
C THR A 49 -2.89 -23.69 2.62
N THR A 50 -4.15 -23.97 2.94
CA THR A 50 -5.11 -24.66 2.07
C THR A 50 -6.11 -23.70 1.43
N GLU A 51 -6.44 -22.60 2.10
CA GLU A 51 -7.36 -21.60 1.58
C GLU A 51 -6.74 -20.80 0.43
N VAL A 52 -7.47 -20.71 -0.67
CA VAL A 52 -7.08 -19.90 -1.82
C VAL A 52 -7.61 -18.48 -1.65
N SER A 53 -6.71 -17.48 -1.75
CA SER A 53 -7.06 -16.07 -1.56
C SER A 53 -6.21 -15.15 -2.44
N TYR A 54 -6.50 -13.85 -2.37
CA TYR A 54 -5.62 -12.80 -2.89
C TYR A 54 -4.55 -12.40 -1.88
N LEU A 55 -3.36 -12.05 -2.37
CA LEU A 55 -2.29 -11.43 -1.60
C LEU A 55 -2.30 -9.92 -1.83
N LEU A 56 -2.30 -9.13 -0.76
CA LEU A 56 -2.13 -7.68 -0.82
C LEU A 56 -0.68 -7.33 -0.46
N ILE A 57 -0.05 -6.50 -1.27
CA ILE A 57 1.33 -6.03 -1.09
C ILE A 57 1.32 -4.50 -1.06
N ASP A 58 1.85 -3.92 0.00
CA ASP A 58 1.96 -2.45 0.12
C ASP A 58 3.20 -2.08 0.96
N GLY A 59 3.68 -0.86 0.78
CA GLY A 59 4.96 -0.40 1.30
C GLY A 59 4.86 0.89 2.12
N LEU A 60 5.65 0.99 3.19
CA LEU A 60 5.83 2.21 3.98
C LEU A 60 7.27 2.69 3.90
N TRP A 61 7.47 3.92 3.45
CA TRP A 61 8.80 4.55 3.43
C TRP A 61 9.23 5.04 4.81
N PHE A 62 10.41 4.59 5.24
CA PHE A 62 11.12 5.09 6.42
C PHE A 62 12.30 5.95 5.96
N GLY A 63 12.04 7.26 5.83
CA GLY A 63 12.98 8.21 5.25
C GLY A 63 13.28 7.88 3.78
N LYS A 64 14.48 8.26 3.31
CA LYS A 64 14.86 8.10 1.88
C LYS A 64 15.50 6.75 1.53
N ARG A 65 15.80 5.89 2.52
CA ARG A 65 16.71 4.74 2.36
C ARG A 65 16.06 3.36 2.53
N TYR A 66 14.97 3.26 3.29
CA TYR A 66 14.35 1.98 3.62
C TYR A 66 12.84 2.05 3.41
N ALA A 67 12.27 0.96 2.90
CA ALA A 67 10.84 0.74 2.87
C ALA A 67 10.52 -0.53 3.66
N LEU A 68 9.45 -0.51 4.44
CA LEU A 68 8.85 -1.72 4.99
C LEU A 68 7.82 -2.23 3.99
N MET A 69 8.02 -3.44 3.48
CA MET A 69 7.00 -4.14 2.69
C MET A 69 6.15 -4.99 3.61
N LEU A 70 4.83 -4.90 3.47
CA LEU A 70 3.87 -5.75 4.16
C LEU A 70 3.12 -6.61 3.15
N TYR A 71 2.93 -7.88 3.52
CA TYR A 71 2.21 -8.87 2.75
C TYR A 71 1.04 -9.36 3.58
N ARG A 72 -0.18 -9.15 3.10
CA ARG A 72 -1.41 -9.46 3.84
C ARG A 72 -2.29 -10.42 3.06
N HIS A 73 -2.77 -11.45 3.73
CA HIS A 73 -3.77 -12.36 3.19
C HIS A 73 -5.13 -11.65 3.17
N HIS A 74 -5.72 -11.48 1.98
CA HIS A 74 -6.93 -10.66 1.81
C HIS A 74 -8.09 -11.17 2.67
N LYS A 75 -8.51 -12.44 2.50
CA LYS A 75 -9.70 -12.99 3.19
C LYS A 75 -9.56 -13.09 4.71
N LYS A 76 -8.43 -13.61 5.20
CA LYS A 76 -8.14 -13.72 6.64
C LYS A 76 -7.74 -12.39 7.30
N LYS A 77 -7.40 -11.37 6.52
CA LYS A 77 -6.97 -10.03 6.98
C LYS A 77 -5.66 -10.01 7.79
N LEU A 78 -4.88 -11.09 7.73
CA LEU A 78 -3.65 -11.28 8.51
C LEU A 78 -2.42 -10.82 7.73
N ILE A 79 -1.49 -10.17 8.42
CA ILE A 79 -0.16 -9.89 7.88
C ILE A 79 0.65 -11.20 7.96
N ILE A 80 0.95 -11.78 6.82
CA ILE A 80 1.60 -13.10 6.73
C ILE A 80 3.11 -13.00 6.53
N HIS A 81 3.60 -11.83 6.09
CA HIS A 81 5.03 -11.54 5.98
C HIS A 81 5.29 -10.04 6.02
N ALA A 82 6.50 -9.67 6.44
CA ALA A 82 7.00 -8.32 6.39
C ALA A 82 8.52 -8.31 6.23
N SER A 83 9.04 -7.39 5.44
CA SER A 83 10.47 -7.27 5.18
C SER A 83 10.89 -5.81 5.05
N PHE A 84 12.13 -5.52 5.42
CA PHE A 84 12.73 -4.23 5.14
C PHE A 84 13.48 -4.32 3.83
N VAL A 85 13.11 -3.45 2.91
CA VAL A 85 13.67 -3.36 1.57
C VAL A 85 14.53 -2.11 1.49
N SER A 86 15.81 -2.31 1.16
CA SER A 86 16.73 -1.22 0.80
C SER A 86 16.46 -0.76 -0.64
N ARG A 87 17.30 0.11 -1.20
CA ARG A 87 17.07 0.70 -2.54
C ARG A 87 16.97 -0.33 -3.67
N GLU A 88 17.53 -1.54 -3.51
CA GLU A 88 17.43 -2.67 -4.44
C GLU A 88 16.13 -3.46 -4.25
N ARG A 89 15.01 -2.90 -4.75
CA ARG A 89 13.66 -3.37 -4.42
C ARG A 89 13.29 -4.74 -4.99
N GLY A 90 13.76 -5.07 -6.20
CA GLY A 90 13.28 -6.24 -6.94
C GLY A 90 13.73 -7.59 -6.36
N SER A 91 14.98 -7.68 -5.91
CA SER A 91 15.58 -8.94 -5.43
C SER A 91 14.98 -9.40 -4.10
N LEU A 92 14.76 -8.46 -3.18
CA LEU A 92 14.17 -8.76 -1.86
C LEU A 92 12.68 -9.13 -1.98
N ILE A 93 11.89 -8.42 -2.78
CA ILE A 93 10.48 -8.76 -2.99
C ILE A 93 10.37 -10.14 -3.66
N THR A 94 11.23 -10.45 -4.63
CA THR A 94 11.28 -11.78 -5.25
C THR A 94 11.55 -12.87 -4.21
N LYS A 95 12.48 -12.64 -3.27
CA LYS A 95 12.77 -13.58 -2.18
C LYS A 95 11.56 -13.78 -1.25
N ASP A 96 10.91 -12.70 -0.85
CA ASP A 96 9.70 -12.76 -0.02
C ASP A 96 8.59 -13.55 -0.70
N LEU A 97 8.34 -13.26 -1.98
CA LEU A 97 7.32 -13.94 -2.78
C LEU A 97 7.62 -15.43 -2.94
N LYS A 98 8.89 -15.84 -3.09
CA LYS A 98 9.28 -17.27 -3.12
C LYS A 98 8.92 -17.98 -1.81
N ILE A 99 9.21 -17.34 -0.66
CA ILE A 99 8.86 -17.88 0.67
C ILE A 99 7.34 -17.98 0.82
N LEU A 100 6.60 -16.97 0.36
CA LEU A 100 5.14 -16.97 0.44
C LEU A 100 4.52 -18.04 -0.48
N LYS A 101 5.03 -18.20 -1.70
CA LYS A 101 4.56 -19.21 -2.67
C LYS A 101 4.74 -20.63 -2.14
N SER A 102 5.80 -20.91 -1.37
CA SER A 102 6.03 -22.23 -0.79
C SER A 102 5.12 -22.54 0.41
N LYS A 103 4.39 -21.56 0.95
CA LYS A 103 3.59 -21.70 2.18
C LYS A 103 2.09 -21.49 1.97
N TYR A 104 1.71 -20.68 1.00
CA TYR A 104 0.33 -20.22 0.82
C TYR A 104 -0.11 -20.35 -0.64
N ARG A 105 -1.42 -20.51 -0.86
CA ARG A 105 -2.01 -20.59 -2.21
C ARG A 105 -2.71 -19.28 -2.54
N PHE A 106 -2.30 -18.65 -3.64
CA PHE A 106 -2.90 -17.40 -4.10
C PHE A 106 -3.53 -17.54 -5.49
N THR A 107 -4.72 -16.98 -5.69
CA THR A 107 -5.38 -16.83 -7.00
C THR A 107 -5.06 -15.52 -7.70
N GLY A 108 -4.48 -14.57 -6.97
CA GLY A 108 -4.11 -13.28 -7.52
C GLY A 108 -3.39 -12.40 -6.50
N ILE A 109 -2.81 -11.32 -7.00
CA ILE A 109 -2.03 -10.37 -6.20
C ILE A 109 -2.53 -8.97 -6.47
N VAL A 110 -2.60 -8.14 -5.44
CA VAL A 110 -2.90 -6.71 -5.54
C VAL A 110 -1.74 -5.91 -4.95
N SER A 111 -1.22 -4.92 -5.67
CA SER A 111 -0.09 -4.09 -5.20
C SER A 111 -0.19 -2.62 -5.60
N ASP A 112 0.71 -1.77 -5.11
CA ASP A 112 0.79 -0.33 -5.47
C ASP A 112 1.16 -0.06 -6.95
N GLY A 113 1.53 -1.08 -7.72
CA GLY A 113 1.88 -0.96 -9.14
C GLY A 113 3.32 -0.52 -9.42
N GLY A 114 4.21 -0.51 -8.42
CA GLY A 114 5.63 -0.29 -8.67
C GLY A 114 6.23 -1.31 -9.63
N THR A 115 6.99 -0.86 -10.64
CA THR A 115 7.59 -1.73 -11.68
C THR A 115 8.42 -2.87 -11.09
N GLY A 116 9.21 -2.61 -10.04
CA GLY A 116 9.97 -3.63 -9.33
C GLY A 116 9.11 -4.70 -8.66
N ILE A 117 7.90 -4.34 -8.20
CA ILE A 117 6.93 -5.28 -7.62
C ILE A 117 6.33 -6.14 -8.72
N GLY A 118 5.89 -5.53 -9.82
CA GLY A 118 5.33 -6.24 -10.98
C GLY A 118 6.31 -7.28 -11.54
N ASN A 119 7.57 -6.90 -11.73
CA ASN A 119 8.61 -7.80 -12.22
C ASN A 119 8.86 -8.97 -11.25
N ALA A 120 8.89 -8.71 -9.94
CA ALA A 120 9.07 -9.74 -8.93
C ALA A 120 7.87 -10.72 -8.88
N ILE A 121 6.64 -10.21 -9.03
CA ILE A 121 5.43 -11.03 -9.13
C ILE A 121 5.52 -11.95 -10.35
N TYR A 122 5.82 -11.39 -11.52
CA TYR A 122 5.93 -12.18 -12.76
C TYR A 122 7.03 -13.24 -12.65
N ALA A 123 8.19 -12.89 -12.10
CA ALA A 123 9.31 -13.83 -11.93
C ALA A 123 8.98 -15.01 -11.00
N VAL A 124 8.10 -14.84 -10.02
CA VAL A 124 7.77 -15.89 -9.03
C VAL A 124 6.49 -16.64 -9.39
N PHE A 125 5.47 -15.95 -9.88
CA PHE A 125 4.13 -16.49 -10.11
C PHE A 125 3.72 -16.55 -11.58
N GLY A 126 4.55 -16.08 -12.51
CA GLY A 126 4.23 -16.05 -13.94
C GLY A 126 3.05 -15.15 -14.23
N SER A 127 2.10 -15.65 -15.01
CA SER A 127 0.88 -14.94 -15.47
C SER A 127 -0.25 -14.92 -14.42
N ILE A 128 0.05 -15.04 -13.13
CA ILE A 128 -0.96 -14.91 -12.08
C ILE A 128 -1.71 -13.58 -12.23
N PRO A 129 -3.04 -13.54 -12.02
CA PRO A 129 -3.79 -12.28 -12.02
C PRO A 129 -3.17 -11.25 -11.06
N HIS A 130 -2.71 -10.13 -11.61
CA HIS A 130 -2.12 -9.02 -10.85
C HIS A 130 -2.93 -7.74 -11.07
N GLN A 131 -3.50 -7.21 -9.99
CA GLN A 131 -4.21 -5.93 -9.96
C GLN A 131 -3.35 -4.84 -9.34
N ILE A 132 -3.25 -3.67 -9.98
CA ILE A 132 -2.68 -2.48 -9.32
C ILE A 132 -3.73 -1.77 -8.46
N CYS A 133 -3.30 -1.10 -7.39
CA CYS A 133 -4.20 -0.42 -6.50
C CYS A 133 -4.80 0.82 -7.19
N MET A 134 -6.11 0.78 -7.47
CA MET A 134 -6.79 1.91 -8.13
C MET A 134 -6.77 3.19 -7.28
N ALA A 135 -6.59 3.08 -5.96
CA ALA A 135 -6.46 4.23 -5.07
C ALA A 135 -5.12 4.97 -5.24
N HIS A 136 -4.02 4.24 -5.39
CA HIS A 136 -2.71 4.82 -5.66
C HIS A 136 -2.70 5.50 -7.03
N LEU A 137 -3.22 4.83 -8.05
CA LEU A 137 -3.40 5.38 -9.39
C LEU A 137 -4.22 6.69 -9.37
N HIS A 138 -5.39 6.68 -8.72
CA HIS A 138 -6.26 7.85 -8.59
C HIS A 138 -5.59 8.99 -7.83
N ARG A 139 -4.88 8.68 -6.73
CA ARG A 139 -4.12 9.65 -5.95
C ARG A 139 -3.03 10.32 -6.77
N ASP A 140 -2.31 9.58 -7.60
CA ASP A 140 -1.27 10.13 -8.48
C ASP A 140 -1.85 11.11 -9.51
N ILE A 141 -3.04 10.82 -10.03
CA ILE A 141 -3.77 11.72 -10.93
C ILE A 141 -4.21 12.99 -10.18
N VAL A 142 -4.88 12.84 -9.03
CA VAL A 142 -5.36 13.97 -8.22
C VAL A 142 -4.20 14.86 -7.75
N ASN A 143 -3.07 14.27 -7.37
CA ASN A 143 -1.86 15.02 -7.02
C ASN A 143 -1.30 15.83 -8.20
N ALA A 144 -1.46 15.33 -9.43
CA ALA A 144 -1.00 16.03 -10.63
C ALA A 144 -1.89 17.22 -11.01
N ILE A 145 -3.22 17.11 -10.85
CA ILE A 145 -4.18 18.16 -11.27
C ILE A 145 -4.75 19.01 -10.13
N GLY A 146 -4.43 18.64 -8.89
CA GLY A 146 -4.96 19.27 -7.68
C GLY A 146 -6.31 18.68 -7.25
N ARG A 147 -6.58 18.72 -5.94
CA ARG A 147 -7.83 18.21 -5.35
C ARG A 147 -9.04 19.05 -5.74
N TYR A 148 -8.87 20.35 -5.88
CA TYR A 148 -9.92 21.32 -6.19
C TYR A 148 -9.50 22.22 -7.36
N PRO A 149 -9.42 21.69 -8.59
CA PRO A 149 -9.03 22.47 -9.75
C PRO A 149 -10.05 23.58 -10.02
N LYS A 150 -9.58 24.78 -10.34
CA LYS A 150 -10.45 25.93 -10.68
C LYS A 150 -10.91 25.90 -12.13
N ASP A 151 -10.00 25.54 -13.03
CA ASP A 151 -10.24 25.46 -14.48
C ASP A 151 -11.28 24.38 -14.83
N ARG A 152 -12.24 24.73 -15.70
CA ARG A 152 -13.34 23.85 -16.10
C ARG A 152 -12.86 22.56 -16.78
N ARG A 153 -11.87 22.65 -17.66
CA ARG A 153 -11.32 21.50 -18.40
C ARG A 153 -10.66 20.53 -17.44
N VAL A 154 -9.95 21.06 -16.43
CA VAL A 154 -9.30 20.25 -15.39
C VAL A 154 -10.34 19.62 -14.45
N LYS A 155 -11.45 20.30 -14.15
CA LYS A 155 -12.60 19.71 -13.42
C LYS A 155 -13.21 18.55 -14.21
N GLU A 156 -13.38 18.69 -15.52
CA GLU A 156 -13.88 17.63 -16.40
C GLU A 156 -12.92 16.42 -16.41
N LEU A 157 -11.61 16.64 -16.52
CA LEU A 157 -10.61 15.57 -16.40
C LEU A 157 -10.63 14.89 -15.03
N LYS A 158 -10.79 15.66 -13.95
CA LYS A 158 -10.92 15.10 -12.61
C LYS A 158 -12.14 14.18 -12.50
N ARG A 159 -13.28 14.56 -13.08
CA ARG A 159 -14.47 13.71 -13.10
C ARG A 159 -14.18 12.39 -13.81
N LEU A 160 -13.51 12.41 -14.96
CA LEU A 160 -13.08 11.19 -15.66
C LEU A 160 -12.19 10.30 -14.78
N ALA A 161 -11.26 10.90 -14.01
CA ALA A 161 -10.46 10.15 -13.05
C ALA A 161 -11.31 9.58 -11.90
N ASP A 162 -12.29 10.32 -11.40
CA ASP A 162 -13.21 9.85 -10.35
C ASP A 162 -14.12 8.71 -10.85
N TYR A 163 -14.52 8.71 -12.13
CA TYR A 163 -15.34 7.66 -12.75
C TYR A 163 -14.69 6.28 -12.74
N ILE A 164 -13.37 6.18 -12.57
CA ILE A 164 -12.65 4.91 -12.43
C ILE A 164 -13.26 4.02 -11.35
N TRP A 165 -13.79 4.61 -10.28
CA TRP A 165 -14.40 3.89 -9.17
C TRP A 165 -15.71 3.19 -9.54
N LEU A 166 -16.40 3.70 -10.57
CA LEU A 166 -17.72 3.23 -11.01
C LEU A 166 -17.64 2.20 -12.15
N ILE A 167 -16.42 1.88 -12.63
CA ILE A 167 -16.24 0.89 -13.69
C ILE A 167 -16.35 -0.52 -13.10
N GLU A 168 -17.40 -1.23 -13.51
CA GLU A 168 -17.72 -2.58 -13.04
C GLU A 168 -17.90 -3.60 -14.16
N SER A 169 -17.78 -3.17 -15.42
CA SER A 169 -17.84 -4.05 -16.59
C SER A 169 -16.84 -3.63 -17.67
N ARG A 170 -16.60 -4.52 -18.64
CA ARG A 170 -15.71 -4.23 -19.78
C ARG A 170 -16.32 -3.18 -20.71
N GLU A 171 -17.64 -3.17 -20.83
CA GLU A 171 -18.41 -2.21 -21.61
C GLU A 171 -18.27 -0.81 -20.99
N ALA A 172 -18.44 -0.71 -19.66
CA ALA A 172 -18.22 0.54 -18.93
C ALA A 172 -16.78 1.06 -19.07
N LEU A 173 -15.79 0.16 -19.05
CA LEU A 173 -14.39 0.51 -19.30
C LEU A 173 -14.17 1.03 -20.74
N GLY A 174 -14.83 0.41 -21.73
CA GLY A 174 -14.83 0.85 -23.13
C GLY A 174 -15.38 2.26 -23.27
N TRP A 175 -16.60 2.49 -22.78
CA TRP A 175 -17.22 3.82 -22.80
C TRP A 175 -16.35 4.86 -22.09
N TRP A 176 -15.80 4.53 -20.92
CA TRP A 176 -14.93 5.45 -20.19
C TRP A 176 -13.69 5.85 -21.01
N ARG A 177 -13.08 4.93 -21.77
CA ARG A 177 -11.96 5.23 -22.68
C ARG A 177 -12.39 6.15 -23.81
N ASP A 178 -13.57 5.96 -24.38
CA ASP A 178 -14.11 6.83 -25.43
C ASP A 178 -14.32 8.25 -24.91
N TRP A 179 -14.92 8.39 -23.72
CA TRP A 179 -15.10 9.69 -23.06
C TRP A 179 -13.76 10.40 -22.76
N LEU A 180 -12.75 9.64 -22.33
CA LEU A 180 -11.40 10.17 -22.14
C LEU A 180 -10.81 10.68 -23.46
N GLN A 181 -10.94 9.90 -24.55
CA GLN A 181 -10.41 10.28 -25.85
C GLN A 181 -11.13 11.52 -26.41
N LEU A 182 -12.45 11.61 -26.26
CA LEU A 182 -13.23 12.79 -26.63
C LEU A 182 -12.77 14.03 -25.86
N TRP A 183 -12.52 13.90 -24.55
CA TRP A 183 -11.99 15.00 -23.76
C TRP A 183 -10.60 15.43 -24.23
N ILE A 184 -9.70 14.48 -24.54
CA ILE A 184 -8.36 14.77 -25.05
C ILE A 184 -8.44 15.52 -26.38
N ASN A 185 -9.26 15.06 -27.31
CA ASN A 185 -9.43 15.67 -28.62
C ASN A 185 -9.98 17.10 -28.51
N LYS A 186 -11.01 17.30 -27.68
CA LYS A 186 -11.63 18.61 -27.43
C LYS A 186 -10.66 19.61 -26.79
N ASN A 187 -9.71 19.13 -25.98
CA ASN A 187 -8.78 19.96 -25.22
C ASN A 187 -7.34 19.89 -25.75
N ARG A 188 -7.15 19.55 -27.03
CA ARG A 188 -5.82 19.37 -27.62
C ARG A 188 -4.97 20.64 -27.52
N ASP A 189 -5.52 21.79 -27.90
CA ASP A 189 -4.83 23.08 -27.86
C ASP A 189 -4.41 23.46 -26.44
N PHE A 190 -5.30 23.20 -25.48
CA PHE A 190 -5.01 23.35 -24.05
C PHE A 190 -3.85 22.43 -23.61
N LEU A 191 -3.83 21.18 -24.04
CA LEU A 191 -2.74 20.27 -23.70
C LEU A 191 -1.41 20.68 -24.35
N THR A 192 -1.44 21.24 -25.55
CA THR A 192 -0.24 21.64 -26.31
C THR A 192 0.22 23.06 -26.05
N GLU A 193 -0.48 23.83 -25.20
CA GLU A 193 -0.11 25.19 -24.86
C GLU A 193 1.29 25.25 -24.23
N THR A 194 2.20 26.00 -24.87
CA THR A 194 3.59 26.19 -24.46
C THR A 194 3.87 27.65 -24.14
N LYS A 195 4.80 27.87 -23.21
CA LYS A 195 5.42 29.16 -22.96
C LYS A 195 6.86 29.12 -23.48
N HIS A 196 7.26 30.16 -24.19
CA HIS A 196 8.61 30.37 -24.72
C HIS A 196 9.27 31.53 -23.97
N LEU A 197 10.58 31.41 -23.71
CA LEU A 197 11.44 32.47 -23.22
C LEU A 197 12.32 32.98 -24.35
N ASP A 198 12.73 34.24 -24.27
CA ASP A 198 13.64 34.89 -25.23
C ASP A 198 15.01 34.18 -25.30
N THR A 199 15.36 33.42 -24.26
CA THR A 199 16.57 32.57 -24.19
C THR A 199 16.46 31.27 -25.01
N GLY A 200 15.35 31.03 -25.72
CA GLY A 200 15.09 29.83 -26.51
C GLY A 200 14.54 28.64 -25.71
N SER A 201 14.42 28.76 -24.39
CA SER A 201 13.82 27.73 -23.54
C SER A 201 12.29 27.75 -23.63
N TRP A 202 11.65 26.56 -23.60
CA TRP A 202 10.19 26.45 -23.61
C TRP A 202 9.68 25.35 -22.69
N TRP A 203 8.41 25.44 -22.26
CA TRP A 203 7.74 24.36 -21.54
C TRP A 203 6.22 24.36 -21.75
N PHE A 204 5.60 23.20 -21.61
CA PHE A 204 4.15 23.08 -21.52
C PHE A 204 3.62 23.80 -20.28
N ILE A 205 2.57 24.59 -20.44
CA ILE A 205 1.91 25.29 -19.34
C ILE A 205 1.24 24.28 -18.40
N HIS A 206 0.52 23.31 -18.96
CA HIS A 206 -0.34 22.40 -18.20
C HIS A 206 0.32 21.05 -17.86
N LYS A 207 1.51 21.08 -17.25
CA LYS A 207 2.31 19.88 -16.95
C LYS A 207 1.54 18.83 -16.14
N GLY A 208 0.78 19.26 -15.13
CA GLY A 208 -0.02 18.40 -14.27
C GLY A 208 -1.14 17.67 -15.03
N VAL A 209 -1.87 18.41 -15.88
CA VAL A 209 -2.92 17.86 -16.74
C VAL A 209 -2.33 16.85 -17.72
N ARG A 210 -1.23 17.20 -18.38
CA ARG A 210 -0.53 16.27 -19.30
C ARG A 210 -0.08 15.00 -18.58
N LYS A 211 0.40 15.10 -17.35
CA LYS A 211 0.76 13.93 -16.52
C LYS A 211 -0.47 13.06 -16.22
N ALA A 212 -1.59 13.66 -15.80
CA ALA A 212 -2.83 12.93 -15.55
C ALA A 212 -3.35 12.22 -16.80
N VAL A 213 -3.39 12.90 -17.95
CA VAL A 213 -3.77 12.29 -19.24
C VAL A 213 -2.88 11.10 -19.57
N ARG A 214 -1.56 11.23 -19.42
CA ARG A 214 -0.63 10.13 -19.68
C ARG A 214 -0.93 8.92 -18.79
N ILE A 215 -1.18 9.12 -17.50
CA ILE A 215 -1.53 8.02 -16.58
C ILE A 215 -2.83 7.33 -17.03
N LEU A 216 -3.85 8.11 -17.39
CA LEU A 216 -5.16 7.61 -17.78
C LEU A 216 -5.16 6.86 -19.13
N VAL A 217 -4.33 7.29 -20.08
CA VAL A 217 -4.20 6.66 -21.39
C VAL A 217 -3.31 5.41 -21.32
N SER A 218 -2.23 5.46 -20.55
CA SER A 218 -1.24 4.39 -20.44
C SER A 218 -1.43 3.55 -19.18
N LEU A 219 -2.68 3.18 -18.89
CA LEU A 219 -2.97 2.26 -17.79
C LEU A 219 -2.32 0.90 -18.07
N PRO A 220 -1.59 0.31 -17.11
CA PRO A 220 -1.00 -1.00 -17.32
C PRO A 220 -2.09 -2.06 -17.43
N ASP A 221 -1.81 -3.18 -18.10
CA ASP A 221 -2.74 -4.32 -18.25
C ASP A 221 -3.16 -4.95 -16.93
N THR A 222 -2.43 -4.64 -15.86
CA THR A 222 -2.73 -4.98 -14.47
C THR A 222 -3.79 -4.07 -13.85
N SER A 223 -4.33 -3.09 -14.57
CA SER A 223 -5.50 -2.32 -14.17
C SER A 223 -6.78 -3.08 -14.50
N PHE A 224 -7.84 -2.89 -13.70
CA PHE A 224 -9.15 -3.51 -13.93
C PHE A 224 -9.18 -5.04 -14.07
N LYS A 225 -8.17 -5.79 -13.59
CA LYS A 225 -8.19 -7.26 -13.55
C LYS A 225 -9.38 -7.81 -12.76
N PHE A 226 -9.89 -7.08 -11.78
CA PHE A 226 -11.09 -7.45 -11.03
C PHE A 226 -12.34 -7.63 -11.90
N LEU A 227 -12.39 -7.04 -13.10
CA LEU A 227 -13.50 -7.26 -14.06
C LEU A 227 -13.58 -8.72 -14.53
N ASN A 228 -12.46 -9.44 -14.53
CA ASN A 228 -12.39 -10.86 -14.89
C ASN A 228 -12.25 -11.77 -13.66
N HIS A 229 -12.03 -11.17 -12.49
CA HIS A 229 -11.82 -11.86 -11.23
C HIS A 229 -12.64 -11.14 -10.15
N PRO A 230 -13.97 -11.38 -10.06
CA PRO A 230 -14.88 -10.56 -9.24
C PRO A 230 -14.54 -10.52 -7.73
N LEU A 231 -13.88 -11.56 -7.22
CA LEU A 231 -13.43 -11.62 -5.81
C LEU A 231 -12.13 -10.85 -5.56
N MET A 232 -11.47 -10.36 -6.61
CA MET A 232 -10.21 -9.63 -6.52
C MET A 232 -10.45 -8.20 -6.02
N PRO A 233 -9.75 -7.74 -4.99
CA PRO A 233 -9.89 -6.38 -4.49
C PRO A 233 -9.44 -5.34 -5.53
N LYS A 234 -10.21 -4.25 -5.67
CA LYS A 234 -9.84 -3.09 -6.49
C LYS A 234 -8.65 -2.30 -5.90
N THR A 235 -8.39 -2.41 -4.60
CA THR A 235 -7.41 -1.58 -3.87
C THR A 235 -6.66 -2.34 -2.77
N THR A 236 -5.54 -1.78 -2.33
CA THR A 236 -4.82 -2.15 -1.11
C THR A 236 -5.23 -1.28 0.10
N ASN A 237 -6.30 -0.48 0.02
CA ASN A 237 -6.67 0.51 1.04
C ASN A 237 -6.79 -0.08 2.45
N GLU A 238 -7.28 -1.32 2.58
CA GLU A 238 -7.34 -1.96 3.89
C GLU A 238 -5.94 -2.20 4.48
N LEU A 239 -4.94 -2.49 3.65
CA LEU A 239 -3.55 -2.64 4.08
C LEU A 239 -2.91 -1.27 4.32
N GLU A 240 -3.21 -0.26 3.50
CA GLU A 240 -2.80 1.13 3.71
C GLU A 240 -3.28 1.66 5.08
N GLY A 241 -4.51 1.35 5.48
CA GLY A 241 -5.04 1.67 6.81
C GLY A 241 -4.21 1.07 7.95
N THR A 242 -3.83 -0.21 7.83
CA THR A 242 -2.95 -0.88 8.80
C THR A 242 -1.55 -0.27 8.81
N ILE A 243 -1.00 0.08 7.64
CA ILE A 243 0.27 0.77 7.49
C ILE A 243 0.23 2.14 8.17
N SER A 244 -0.85 2.91 7.98
CA SER A 244 -1.04 4.22 8.60
C SER A 244 -1.12 4.12 10.12
N VAL A 245 -1.79 3.09 10.65
CA VAL A 245 -1.78 2.79 12.09
C VAL A 245 -0.35 2.49 12.56
N LEU A 246 0.36 1.58 11.91
CA LEU A 246 1.74 1.24 12.25
C LEU A 246 2.65 2.48 12.23
N SER A 247 2.56 3.31 11.19
CA SER A 247 3.32 4.54 11.04
C SER A 247 3.06 5.51 12.18
N ARG A 248 1.78 5.73 12.55
CA ARG A 248 1.41 6.57 13.70
C ARG A 248 1.96 6.01 15.02
N LYS A 249 1.88 4.70 15.24
CA LYS A 249 2.42 4.08 16.47
C LYS A 249 3.94 4.15 16.53
N HIS A 250 4.62 3.96 15.42
CA HIS A 250 6.05 4.20 15.34
C HIS A 250 6.39 5.68 15.59
N ASN A 251 5.59 6.62 15.07
CA ASN A 251 5.79 8.05 15.27
C ASN A 251 5.63 8.49 16.74
N ILE A 252 4.79 7.81 17.52
CA ILE A 252 4.70 8.02 18.98
C ILE A 252 6.00 7.58 19.66
N HIS A 253 6.61 6.51 19.16
CA HIS A 253 7.83 5.91 19.72
C HIS A 253 9.09 6.28 18.93
N LYS A 254 9.18 7.52 18.42
CA LYS A 254 10.34 8.01 17.63
C LYS A 254 11.68 7.90 18.34
N GLY A 255 11.69 7.85 19.68
CA GLY A 255 12.88 7.62 20.48
C GLY A 255 13.45 6.20 20.39
N LEU A 256 12.75 5.25 19.75
CA LEU A 256 13.27 3.91 19.52
C LEU A 256 14.51 3.96 18.63
N LYS A 257 15.62 3.39 19.14
CA LYS A 257 16.82 3.17 18.36
C LYS A 257 16.49 2.42 17.07
N ARG A 258 17.22 2.72 16.00
CA ARG A 258 16.97 2.15 14.66
C ARG A 258 16.97 0.62 14.63
N GLU A 259 17.85 -0.01 15.41
CA GLU A 259 17.94 -1.47 15.58
C GLU A 259 16.67 -2.07 16.20
N ARG A 260 15.88 -1.27 16.92
CA ARG A 260 14.65 -1.71 17.60
C ARG A 260 13.40 -1.62 16.73
N ILE A 261 13.48 -0.97 15.56
CA ILE A 261 12.32 -0.82 14.66
C ILE A 261 11.87 -2.19 14.12
N GLN A 262 12.81 -3.04 13.72
CA GLN A 262 12.47 -4.38 13.21
C GLN A 262 11.83 -5.28 14.27
N PRO A 263 12.41 -5.42 15.49
CA PRO A 263 11.73 -6.05 16.61
C PRO A 263 10.33 -5.48 16.91
N PHE A 264 10.19 -4.15 16.93
CA PHE A 264 8.92 -3.49 17.17
C PHE A 264 7.87 -3.91 16.14
N ILE A 265 8.22 -3.95 14.85
CA ILE A 265 7.31 -4.37 13.79
C ILE A 265 6.96 -5.85 13.89
N LYS A 266 7.92 -6.73 14.21
CA LYS A 266 7.65 -8.17 14.42
C LYS A 266 6.61 -8.37 15.52
N TRP A 267 6.78 -7.68 16.65
CA TRP A 267 5.83 -7.73 17.76
C TRP A 267 4.50 -7.05 17.43
N PHE A 268 4.49 -5.95 16.66
CA PHE A 268 3.28 -5.33 16.14
C PHE A 268 2.46 -6.32 15.31
N ILE A 269 3.10 -7.01 14.37
CA ILE A 269 2.46 -8.00 13.50
C ILE A 269 1.86 -9.14 14.33
N TYR A 270 2.62 -9.64 15.32
CA TYR A 270 2.12 -10.66 16.25
C TYR A 270 0.84 -10.21 16.97
N PHE A 271 0.86 -9.05 17.62
CA PHE A 271 -0.31 -8.56 18.35
C PHE A 271 -1.48 -8.21 17.42
N TYR A 272 -1.20 -7.64 16.25
CA TYR A 272 -2.20 -7.34 15.23
C TYR A 272 -2.91 -8.63 14.78
N ASN A 273 -2.16 -9.65 14.39
CA ASN A 273 -2.72 -10.92 13.93
C ASN A 273 -3.51 -11.62 15.05
N ARG A 274 -2.98 -11.61 16.28
CA ARG A 274 -3.67 -12.21 17.44
C ARG A 274 -5.02 -11.53 17.69
N LYS A 275 -5.10 -10.20 17.58
CA LYS A 275 -6.35 -9.44 17.71
C LYS A 275 -7.36 -9.80 16.62
N ILE A 276 -6.91 -9.93 15.37
CA ILE A 276 -7.78 -10.32 14.25
C ILE A 276 -8.35 -11.73 14.45
N LEU A 277 -7.54 -12.66 14.95
CA LEU A 277 -7.99 -14.02 15.24
C LEU A 277 -8.96 -14.10 16.41
N SER A 278 -8.74 -13.32 17.48
CA SER A 278 -9.64 -13.32 18.63
C SER A 278 -11.02 -12.76 18.29
N GLN A 279 -11.10 -11.82 17.35
CA GLN A 279 -12.36 -11.24 16.86
C GLN A 279 -13.18 -12.19 15.99
N ARG A 280 -12.61 -13.32 15.56
CA ARG A 280 -13.27 -14.31 14.68
C ARG A 280 -13.80 -15.54 15.43
N LYS A 281 -13.49 -15.67 16.73
CA LYS A 281 -13.95 -16.79 17.58
C LYS A 281 -15.38 -16.59 18.12
N TYR A 282 -16.06 -15.54 17.66
CA TYR A 282 -17.47 -15.21 17.89
C TYR A 282 -18.10 -14.91 16.52
#